data_AF-A0A1F9MGL8-F1
#
_entry.id   AF-A0A1F9MGL8-F1
#
_cell.length_a   1.000
_cell.length_b   1.000
_cell.length_c   1.000
_cell.angle_alpha   90.00
_cell.angle_beta   90.00
_cell.angle_gamma   90.00
#
_symmetry.space_group_name_H-M   'P 1'
#
loop_
_entity.id
_entity.type
_entity.pdbx_description
1 polymer ?
#
loop_
_entity_poly.entity_id
_entity_poly.type
_entity_poly.pdbx_seq_one_letter_code
_entity_poly.pdbx_strand_id
1 'polypeptide(L)'
;MENLIKELKKIFLFKADTQQGDIVLIVAEKPQTMIYALITDIVRDETRRDEWWHVTLNLLTLPPQKIIWTMREPQFTGKEVFTMGGEKRFIQALEFYRTDGPKSGRKSIDTIHKRSTLRVIK
;
A
#
# COMPACT_ATOMS: atom_id res chain seq x y z
N MET A 1 11.08 -17.51 -7.11
CA MET A 1 10.62 -16.15 -6.70
C MET A 1 11.73 -15.17 -6.28
N GLU A 2 12.57 -15.48 -5.28
CA GLU A 2 13.48 -14.49 -4.65
C GLU A 2 14.51 -13.85 -5.61
N ASN A 3 15.15 -14.64 -6.48
CA ASN A 3 16.10 -14.12 -7.47
C ASN A 3 15.43 -13.14 -8.44
N LEU A 4 14.19 -13.40 -8.85
CA LEU A 4 13.43 -12.51 -9.72
C LEU A 4 13.19 -11.15 -9.04
N ILE A 5 12.77 -11.16 -7.77
CA ILE A 5 12.58 -9.94 -6.98
C ILE A 5 13.89 -9.14 -6.88
N LYS A 6 15.01 -9.83 -6.66
CA LYS A 6 16.33 -9.20 -6.58
C LYS A 6 16.71 -8.49 -7.89
N GLU A 7 16.44 -9.10 -9.04
CA GLU A 7 16.65 -8.46 -10.34
C GLU A 7 15.68 -7.30 -10.57
N LEU A 8 14.40 -7.44 -10.22
CA LEU A 8 13.41 -6.37 -10.34
C LEU A 8 13.80 -5.14 -9.53
N LYS A 9 14.32 -5.32 -8.30
CA LYS A 9 14.79 -4.22 -7.44
C LYS A 9 15.99 -3.46 -8.00
N LYS A 10 16.70 -4.00 -9.00
CA LYS A 10 17.76 -3.27 -9.72
C LYS A 10 17.21 -2.40 -10.85
N ILE A 11 16.09 -2.79 -11.42
CA ILE A 11 15.49 -2.16 -12.60
C ILE A 11 14.48 -1.09 -12.18
N PHE A 12 13.67 -1.40 -11.17
CA PHE A 12 12.60 -0.55 -10.68
C PHE A 12 12.98 0.15 -9.37
N LEU A 13 12.54 1.39 -9.23
CA LEU A 13 12.53 2.09 -7.95
C LEU A 13 11.28 1.64 -7.20
N PHE A 14 11.47 0.93 -6.10
CA PHE A 14 10.38 0.57 -5.21
C PHE A 14 10.41 1.45 -3.98
N LYS A 15 9.24 1.87 -3.53
CA LYS A 15 9.10 2.57 -2.25
C LYS A 15 8.77 1.60 -1.12
N ALA A 16 9.01 2.04 0.11
CA ALA A 16 8.89 1.21 1.31
C ALA A 16 7.46 1.12 1.87
N ASP A 17 6.61 2.09 1.52
CA ASP A 17 5.22 2.18 1.94
C ASP A 17 4.26 1.99 0.75
N THR A 18 2.97 1.88 1.02
CA THR A 18 1.94 1.77 -0.01
C THR A 18 0.70 2.52 0.47
N GLN A 19 0.17 3.39 -0.39
CA GLN A 19 -0.90 4.33 -0.12
C GLN A 19 -1.90 4.33 -1.28
N GLN A 20 -3.06 4.92 -1.05
CA GLN A 20 -4.05 5.16 -2.09
C GLN A 20 -3.46 6.01 -3.23
N GLY A 21 -3.70 5.60 -4.48
CA GLY A 21 -3.20 6.26 -5.69
C GLY A 21 -1.88 5.71 -6.23
N ASP A 22 -1.23 4.79 -5.51
CA ASP A 22 0.01 4.17 -5.98
C ASP A 22 -0.22 3.10 -7.04
N ILE A 23 0.73 2.98 -7.97
CA ILE A 23 0.81 1.82 -8.86
C ILE A 23 1.76 0.80 -8.26
N VAL A 24 1.28 -0.43 -8.13
CA VAL A 24 2.04 -1.58 -7.60
C VAL A 24 2.35 -2.56 -8.71
N LEU A 25 3.49 -3.24 -8.61
CA LEU A 25 3.83 -4.40 -9.44
C LEU A 25 3.47 -5.67 -8.66
N ILE A 26 2.56 -6.47 -9.20
CA ILE A 26 2.16 -7.78 -8.67
C ILE A 26 2.91 -8.85 -9.45
N VAL A 27 3.64 -9.72 -8.75
CA VAL A 27 4.36 -10.85 -9.36
C VAL A 27 3.84 -12.15 -8.75
N ALA A 28 3.42 -13.09 -9.60
CA ALA A 28 3.00 -14.44 -9.21
C ALA A 28 3.88 -15.49 -9.88
N GLU A 29 4.13 -16.61 -9.18
CA GLU A 29 5.06 -17.66 -9.65
C GLU A 29 4.41 -18.65 -10.62
N LYS A 30 3.10 -18.92 -10.48
CA LYS A 30 2.37 -19.89 -11.31
C LYS A 30 0.97 -19.34 -11.65
N PRO A 31 0.59 -19.26 -12.93
CA PRO A 31 1.54 -19.04 -14.03
C PRO A 31 2.41 -17.82 -13.72
N GLN A 32 3.65 -17.82 -14.22
CA GLN A 32 4.54 -16.69 -14.00
C GLN A 32 3.94 -15.44 -14.68
N THR A 33 3.45 -14.51 -13.88
CA THR A 33 2.71 -13.33 -14.34
C THR A 33 3.20 -12.09 -13.59
N MET A 34 3.24 -10.98 -14.32
CA MET A 34 3.58 -9.66 -13.78
C MET A 34 2.51 -8.67 -14.25
N ILE A 35 1.85 -8.03 -13.30
CA ILE A 35 0.69 -7.16 -13.59
C ILE A 35 0.84 -5.87 -12.80
N TYR A 36 0.55 -4.74 -13.46
CA TYR A 36 0.39 -3.46 -12.78
C TYR A 36 -1.01 -3.34 -12.19
N ALA A 37 -1.11 -2.78 -11.00
CA ALA A 37 -2.39 -2.44 -10.39
C ALA A 37 -2.34 -1.06 -9.73
N LEU A 38 -3.46 -0.34 -9.75
CA LEU A 38 -3.65 0.90 -9.01
C LEU A 38 -4.31 0.60 -7.67
N ILE A 39 -3.73 1.09 -6.57
CA ILE A 39 -4.35 1.06 -5.24
C ILE A 39 -5.44 2.12 -5.20
N THR A 40 -6.69 1.70 -5.01
CA THR A 40 -7.81 2.64 -4.90
C THR A 40 -8.29 2.85 -3.48
N ASP A 41 -8.03 1.91 -2.57
CA ASP A 41 -8.41 2.02 -1.16
C ASP A 41 -7.63 1.04 -0.27
N ILE A 42 -7.40 1.41 0.99
CA ILE A 42 -6.76 0.58 2.03
C ILE A 42 -7.52 0.79 3.34
N VAL A 43 -8.27 -0.21 3.79
CA VAL A 43 -9.11 -0.12 5.00
C VAL A 43 -8.75 -1.23 5.97
N ARG A 44 -8.63 -0.92 7.27
CA ARG A 44 -8.35 -1.93 8.30
C ARG A 44 -9.56 -2.86 8.48
N ASP A 45 -9.33 -4.17 8.51
CA ASP A 45 -10.35 -5.16 8.84
C ASP A 45 -10.50 -5.23 10.36
N GLU A 46 -11.48 -4.51 10.91
CA GLU A 46 -11.75 -4.46 12.35
C GLU A 46 -12.31 -5.78 12.92
N THR A 47 -12.73 -6.71 12.07
CA THR A 47 -13.23 -8.02 12.52
C THR A 47 -12.10 -8.96 12.95
N ARG A 48 -10.86 -8.67 12.54
CA ARG A 48 -9.66 -9.42 12.86
C ARG A 48 -8.93 -8.79 14.04
N ARG A 49 -8.47 -9.61 14.98
CA ARG A 49 -7.63 -9.14 16.11
C ARG A 49 -6.28 -8.62 15.63
N ASP A 50 -5.70 -9.31 14.65
CA ASP A 50 -4.42 -8.93 14.04
C ASP A 50 -4.62 -7.84 12.98
N GLU A 51 -3.53 -7.19 12.57
CA GLU A 51 -3.52 -6.10 11.57
C GLU A 51 -3.73 -6.61 10.14
N TRP A 52 -4.99 -6.94 9.83
CA TRP A 52 -5.45 -7.26 8.49
C TRP A 52 -6.07 -6.04 7.82
N TRP A 53 -5.91 -5.96 6.51
CA TRP A 53 -6.37 -4.85 5.70
C TRP A 53 -7.13 -5.36 4.47
N HIS A 54 -8.23 -4.69 4.13
CA HIS A 54 -8.89 -4.77 2.84
C HIS A 54 -8.22 -3.79 1.89
N VAL A 55 -7.45 -4.33 0.95
CA VAL A 55 -6.78 -3.53 -0.08
C VAL A 55 -7.58 -3.67 -1.37
N THR A 56 -8.10 -2.56 -1.88
CA THR A 56 -8.82 -2.51 -3.15
C THR A 56 -7.84 -2.14 -4.26
N LEU A 57 -7.72 -3.03 -5.25
CA LEU A 57 -6.83 -2.85 -6.40
C LEU A 57 -7.62 -2.88 -7.70
N ASN A 58 -7.27 -1.98 -8.61
CA ASN A 58 -7.69 -2.04 -10.00
C ASN A 58 -6.53 -2.57 -10.84
N LEU A 59 -6.66 -3.79 -11.37
CA LEU A 59 -5.69 -4.36 -12.30
C LEU A 59 -5.70 -3.54 -13.58
N LEU A 60 -4.52 -3.10 -14.02
CA LEU A 60 -4.32 -2.35 -15.26
C LEU A 60 -4.14 -3.32 -16.44
N THR A 61 -5.12 -4.22 -16.58
CA THR A 61 -5.22 -5.23 -17.64
C THR A 61 -6.39 -4.90 -18.57
N LEU A 62 -6.47 -5.56 -19.72
CA LEU A 62 -7.64 -5.50 -20.59
C LEU A 62 -8.41 -6.82 -20.48
N PRO A 63 -9.68 -6.81 -20.02
CA PRO A 63 -10.43 -5.68 -19.50
C PRO A 63 -9.95 -5.25 -18.09
N PRO A 64 -10.24 -4.02 -17.65
CA PRO A 64 -9.97 -3.59 -16.27
C PRO A 64 -10.73 -4.48 -15.28
N GLN A 65 -10.02 -5.01 -14.28
CA GLN A 65 -10.61 -5.86 -13.26
C GLN A 65 -10.42 -5.23 -11.88
N LYS A 66 -11.52 -5.13 -11.11
CA LYS A 66 -11.49 -4.73 -9.70
C LYS A 66 -11.39 -5.98 -8.84
N ILE A 67 -10.37 -6.04 -7.97
CA ILE A 67 -10.17 -7.13 -7.02
C ILE A 67 -10.01 -6.58 -5.61
N ILE A 68 -10.44 -7.36 -4.62
CA ILE A 68 -10.29 -7.05 -3.20
C ILE A 68 -9.59 -8.24 -2.55
N TRP A 69 -8.42 -7.99 -1.96
CA TRP A 69 -7.67 -9.01 -1.22
C TRP A 69 -7.53 -8.61 0.24
N THR A 70 -7.69 -9.59 1.13
CA THR A 70 -7.46 -9.45 2.56
C THR A 70 -6.02 -9.87 2.86
N MET A 71 -5.19 -8.90 3.25
CA MET A 71 -3.74 -9.08 3.38
C MET A 71 -3.21 -8.45 4.67
N ARG A 72 -2.05 -8.93 5.14
CA ARG A 72 -1.28 -8.25 6.19
C ARG A 72 -0.36 -7.17 5.61
N GLU A 73 0.00 -6.17 6.39
CA GLU A 73 0.89 -5.08 5.95
C GLU A 73 2.19 -5.57 5.30
N PRO A 74 2.93 -6.55 5.87
CA PRO A 74 4.18 -7.01 5.26
C PRO A 74 4.02 -7.58 3.84
N GLN A 75 2.82 -8.06 3.50
CA GLN A 75 2.53 -8.74 2.23
C GLN A 75 2.36 -7.78 1.05
N PHE A 76 1.84 -6.57 1.28
CA PHE A 76 1.65 -5.56 0.22
C PHE A 76 2.70 -4.46 0.22
N THR A 77 3.53 -4.38 1.26
CA THR A 77 4.66 -3.42 1.36
C THR A 77 6.00 -4.01 0.89
N GLY A 78 5.99 -5.20 0.29
CA GLY A 78 7.20 -5.88 -0.18
C GLY A 78 8.15 -6.35 0.94
N LYS A 79 7.68 -6.44 2.19
CA LYS A 79 8.46 -6.92 3.35
C LYS A 79 8.48 -8.45 3.44
N GLU A 80 7.49 -9.14 2.90
CA GLU A 80 7.47 -10.62 2.82
C GLU A 80 6.98 -11.15 1.46
N VAL A 81 7.45 -12.34 1.09
CA VAL A 81 6.83 -13.17 0.05
C VAL A 81 5.78 -14.04 0.73
N PHE A 82 4.57 -14.10 0.16
CA PHE A 82 3.44 -14.81 0.77
C PHE A 82 2.82 -15.82 -0.20
N THR A 83 2.02 -16.74 0.35
CA THR A 83 1.31 -17.76 -0.44
C THR A 83 -0.19 -17.49 -0.39
N MET A 84 -0.84 -17.48 -1.54
CA MET A 84 -2.31 -17.43 -1.65
C MET A 84 -2.74 -18.48 -2.68
N GLY A 85 -3.75 -19.30 -2.35
CA GLY A 85 -4.18 -20.40 -3.24
C GLY A 85 -3.07 -21.40 -3.62
N GLY A 86 -2.09 -21.63 -2.74
CA GLY A 86 -0.94 -22.52 -3.01
C GLY A 86 0.19 -21.90 -3.84
N GLU A 87 0.06 -20.63 -4.25
CA GLU A 87 1.02 -19.95 -5.12
C GLU A 87 1.71 -18.80 -4.42
N LYS A 88 3.04 -18.73 -4.59
CA LYS A 88 3.86 -17.63 -4.07
C LYS A 88 3.60 -16.34 -4.85
N ARG A 89 3.41 -15.25 -4.12
CA ARG A 89 3.18 -13.90 -4.63
C ARG A 89 4.05 -12.87 -3.92
N PHE A 90 4.34 -11.79 -4.63
CA PHE A 90 5.04 -10.62 -4.12
C PHE A 90 4.37 -9.35 -4.65
N ILE A 91 4.19 -8.37 -3.78
CA ILE A 91 3.57 -7.08 -4.10
C ILE A 91 4.41 -5.98 -3.47
N GLN A 92 4.77 -4.98 -4.27
CA GLN A 92 5.41 -3.76 -3.78
C GLN A 92 5.07 -2.56 -4.69
N ALA A 93 4.88 -1.39 -4.08
CA ALA A 93 4.63 -0.14 -4.79
C ALA A 93 5.86 0.38 -5.54
N LEU A 94 5.62 0.85 -6.77
CA LEU A 94 6.63 1.48 -7.61
C LEU A 94 6.69 2.97 -7.37
N GLU A 95 7.89 3.51 -7.51
CA GLU A 95 8.18 4.93 -7.50
C GLU A 95 8.61 5.35 -8.91
N PHE A 96 7.86 6.23 -9.57
CA PHE A 96 8.13 6.62 -10.96
C PHE A 96 9.23 7.67 -11.09
N TYR A 97 9.52 8.40 -10.01
CA TYR A 97 10.52 9.47 -9.96
C TYR A 97 11.28 9.33 -8.65
N ARG A 98 12.61 9.39 -8.66
CA ARG A 98 13.35 9.46 -7.39
C ARG A 98 12.84 10.66 -6.60
N THR A 99 12.41 10.44 -5.37
CA THR A 99 12.04 11.53 -4.46
C THR A 99 13.31 12.23 -3.94
N ASP A 100 14.01 12.97 -4.80
CA ASP A 100 14.97 14.01 -4.40
C ASP A 100 14.27 15.37 -4.18
N GLY A 101 12.94 15.40 -4.24
CA GLY A 101 12.11 16.56 -3.90
C GLY A 101 12.17 16.91 -2.40
N PRO A 102 12.11 18.21 -2.03
CA PRO A 102 12.22 18.64 -0.65
C PRO A 102 11.10 18.01 0.18
N LYS A 103 11.48 17.35 1.27
CA LYS A 103 10.56 16.74 2.24
C LYS A 103 9.49 17.77 2.62
N SER A 104 8.30 17.63 2.05
CA SER A 104 7.13 18.38 2.49
C SER A 104 6.78 17.85 3.87
N GLY A 105 7.35 18.49 4.89
CA GLY A 105 6.95 18.32 6.27
C GLY A 105 5.50 18.78 6.38
N ARG A 106 4.55 17.84 6.29
CA ARG A 106 3.23 18.02 6.87
C ARG A 106 3.43 18.17 8.37
N LYS A 107 3.63 19.41 8.83
CA LYS A 107 3.37 19.78 10.21
C LYS A 107 1.89 19.49 10.46
N SER A 108 1.62 18.61 11.41
CA SER A 108 0.30 18.42 11.98
C SER A 108 -0.26 19.79 12.36
N ILE A 109 -1.44 20.11 11.84
CA ILE A 109 -2.22 21.25 12.34
C ILE A 109 -2.83 20.78 13.66
N ASP A 110 -2.06 20.90 14.73
CA ASP A 110 -2.63 20.98 16.07
C ASP A 110 -2.97 22.45 16.31
N THR A 111 -4.26 22.80 16.31
CA THR A 111 -4.68 24.12 16.77
C THR A 111 -5.99 24.09 17.56
N ILE A 112 -5.80 23.97 18.88
CA ILE A 112 -6.41 24.79 19.95
C ILE A 112 -7.95 24.70 20.13
N HIS A 113 -8.37 23.82 21.06
CA HIS A 113 -9.62 24.02 21.81
C HIS A 113 -9.38 24.99 22.98
N LYS A 114 -9.63 26.29 22.77
CA LYS A 114 -9.64 27.29 23.84
C LYS A 114 -10.97 27.19 24.60
N ARG A 115 -10.95 26.58 25.79
CA ARG A 115 -12.08 26.64 26.75
C ARG A 115 -12.31 28.11 27.14
N SER A 116 -13.44 28.66 26.71
CA SER A 116 -13.97 29.93 27.23
C SER A 116 -14.74 29.65 28.53
N THR A 117 -14.21 30.11 29.66
CA THR A 117 -14.93 30.18 30.94
C THR A 117 -15.70 31.50 31.00
N LEU A 118 -17.01 31.44 30.79
CA LEU A 118 -17.90 32.57 31.07
C LEU A 118 -18.03 32.73 32.59
N ARG A 119 -17.51 33.83 33.15
CA ARG A 119 -17.87 34.31 34.49
C ARG A 119 -19.22 35.02 34.39
N VAL A 120 -20.23 34.49 35.08
CA VAL A 120 -21.49 35.20 35.33
C VAL A 120 -21.25 36.20 36.46
N ILE A 121 -21.53 37.47 36.19
CA ILE A 121 -21.60 38.54 37.19
C ILE A 121 -23.07 38.65 37.60
N LYS A 122 -23.36 38.54 38.90
CA LYS A 122 -24.57 39.09 39.53
C LYS A 122 -24.26 39.49 40.96
#